data_AF-A0A6P5WPU7-F1
#
_entry.id   AF-A0A6P5WPU7-F1
#
_cell.length_a   1.000
_cell.length_b   1.000
_cell.length_c   1.000
_cell.angle_alpha   90.00
_cell.angle_beta   90.00
_cell.angle_gamma   90.00
#
_symmetry.space_group_name_H-M   'P 1'
#
loop_
_entity.id
_entity.type
_entity.pdbx_description
1 polymer ?
#
loop_
_entity_poly.entity_id
_entity_poly.type
_entity_poly.pdbx_seq_one_letter_code
_entity_poly.pdbx_strand_id
1 'polypeptide(L)' 'MTAEEAAGPPGPKVLRLLIFVGAGFLFTIGINKWRELERKSIQQRQEIHQQQEILSSANAATKPIK' A
#
# COMPACT_ATOMS: atom_id res chain seq x y z
N MET A 1 45.09 -4.51 -14.13
CA MET A 1 43.73 -3.94 -14.10
C MET A 1 43.62 -3.16 -12.80
N THR A 2 43.65 -1.84 -12.92
CA THR A 2 43.96 -0.86 -11.88
C THR A 2 42.91 -0.84 -10.77
N ALA A 3 43.29 -1.28 -9.57
CA ALA A 3 42.47 -1.22 -8.35
C ALA A 3 42.51 0.17 -7.68
N GLU A 4 43.17 1.15 -8.31
CA GLU A 4 43.55 2.44 -7.73
C GLU A 4 42.53 3.57 -8.04
N GLU A 5 41.45 3.32 -8.80
CA GLU A 5 40.47 4.37 -9.22
C GLU A 5 39.09 4.29 -8.54
N ALA A 6 38.91 3.44 -7.53
CA ALA A 6 37.63 3.32 -6.80
C ALA A 6 37.47 4.32 -5.63
N ALA A 7 38.40 5.26 -5.48
CA ALA A 7 38.42 6.27 -4.43
C ALA A 7 38.34 7.70 -5.00
N GLY A 8 37.33 7.96 -5.84
CA GLY A 8 36.81 9.32 -5.98
C GLY A 8 36.42 9.89 -4.60
N PRO A 9 36.41 11.23 -4.42
CA PRO A 9 36.20 11.91 -3.13
C PRO A 9 35.01 11.28 -2.38
N PRO A 10 34.95 11.25 -1.03
CA PRO A 10 34.03 10.42 -0.23
C PRO A 10 32.52 10.48 -0.59
N GLY A 11 32.10 11.42 -1.44
CA GLY A 11 30.75 11.61 -1.98
C GLY A 11 30.05 10.34 -2.52
N PRO A 12 30.61 9.53 -3.45
CA PRO A 12 29.90 8.41 -4.05
C PRO A 12 29.59 7.27 -3.06
N LYS A 13 30.46 7.06 -2.06
CA LYS A 13 30.27 6.01 -1.04
C LYS A 13 29.16 6.40 -0.07
N VAL A 14 29.16 7.64 0.40
CA VAL A 14 28.12 8.18 1.29
C VAL A 14 26.78 8.31 0.56
N LEU A 15 26.78 8.76 -0.70
CA LEU A 15 25.57 8.86 -1.50
C LEU A 15 24.88 7.49 -1.69
N ARG A 16 25.66 6.45 -2.00
CA ARG A 16 25.13 5.07 -2.09
C ARG A 16 24.55 4.63 -0.75
N LEU A 17 25.23 4.92 0.35
CA LEU A 17 24.77 4.55 1.69
C LEU A 17 23.44 5.25 2.05
N LEU A 18 23.30 6.54 1.71
CA LEU A 18 22.04 7.27 1.88
C LEU A 18 20.92 6.74 1.00
N ILE A 19 21.22 6.32 -0.24
CA ILE A 19 20.22 5.68 -1.11
C ILE A 19 19.76 4.35 -0.52
N PHE A 20 20.67 3.51 -0.03
CA PHE A 20 20.31 2.22 0.59
C PHE A 20 19.48 2.41 1.86
N VAL A 21 19.89 3.34 2.73
CA VAL A 21 19.14 3.65 3.97
C VAL A 21 17.78 4.26 3.63
N GLY A 22 17.72 5.20 2.68
CA GLY A 22 16.48 5.82 2.20
C GLY A 22 15.53 4.81 1.57
N ALA A 23 16.05 3.90 0.73
CA ALA A 23 15.27 2.83 0.11
C ALA A 23 14.68 1.88 1.18
N GLY A 24 15.49 1.45 2.16
CA GLY A 24 15.01 0.61 3.25
C GLY A 24 13.92 1.30 4.09
N PHE A 25 14.11 2.58 4.41
CA PHE A 25 13.14 3.36 5.17
C PHE A 25 11.80 3.51 4.42
N LEU A 26 11.84 3.87 3.14
CA LEU A 26 10.65 3.97 2.29
C LEU A 26 9.94 2.62 2.13
N PHE A 27 10.68 1.51 2.02
CA PHE A 27 10.11 0.16 1.96
C PHE A 27 9.36 -0.18 3.25
N THR A 28 9.95 0.15 4.40
CA THR A 28 9.36 -0.14 5.71
C THR A 28 8.06 0.66 5.93
N ILE A 29 8.07 1.95 5.56
CA ILE A 29 6.87 2.79 5.60
C ILE A 29 5.81 2.27 4.61
N GLY A 30 6.24 1.92 3.39
CA GLY A 30 5.38 1.41 2.34
C GLY A 30 4.64 0.15 2.77
N ILE A 31 5.35 -0.82 3.37
CA ILE A 31 4.74 -2.05 3.88
C ILE A 31 3.76 -1.75 5.01
N ASN A 32 4.12 -0.90 5.97
CA ASN A 32 3.22 -0.57 7.08
C ASN A 32 1.95 0.11 6.57
N LYS A 33 2.08 1.00 5.59
CA LYS A 33 0.95 1.73 5.00
C LYS A 33 0.12 0.86 4.06
N TRP A 34 0.74 -0.06 3.32
CA TRP A 34 0.07 -1.06 2.49
C TRP A 34 -0.82 -1.97 3.34
N ARG A 35 -0.32 -2.43 4.49
CA ARG A 35 -1.07 -3.29 5.41
C ARG A 35 -2.29 -2.58 6.02
N GLU A 36 -2.19 -1.27 6.26
CA GLU A 36 -3.30 -0.44 6.70
C GLU A 36 -4.35 -0.29 5.59
N LEU A 37 -3.92 -0.02 4.37
CA LEU A 37 -4.76 0.11 3.18
C LEU A 37 -5.50 -1.18 2.84
N GLU A 38 -4.81 -2.33 2.91
CA GLU A 38 -5.40 -3.64 2.67
C GLU A 38 -6.54 -3.94 3.65
N ARG A 39 -6.33 -3.69 4.94
CA ARG A 39 -7.36 -3.86 5.99
C ARG A 39 -8.57 -2.97 5.75
N LYS A 40 -8.33 -1.69 5.42
CA LYS A 40 -9.40 -0.75 5.09
C LYS A 40 -10.16 -1.16 3.83
N SER A 41 -9.47 -1.70 2.82
CA SER A 41 -10.11 -2.18 1.59
C SER A 41 -11.07 -3.34 1.87
N ILE A 42 -10.68 -4.27 2.77
CA ILE A 42 -11.50 -5.43 3.11
C ILE A 42 -12.74 -5.00 3.89
N GLN A 43 -12.58 -4.10 4.86
CA GLN A 43 -13.69 -3.52 5.61
C GLN A 43 -14.65 -2.76 4.71
N GLN A 44 -14.13 -1.91 3.82
CA GLN A 44 -14.95 -1.17 2.86
C GLN A 44 -15.72 -2.12 1.93
N ARG A 45 -15.11 -3.22 1.49
CA ARG A 45 -15.76 -4.21 0.62
C ARG A 45 -16.88 -4.95 1.35
N GLN A 46 -16.72 -5.22 2.64
CA GLN A 46 -17.75 -5.83 3.49
C GLN A 46 -18.91 -4.86 3.76
N GLU A 47 -18.63 -3.60 4.05
CA GLU A 47 -19.66 -2.56 4.25
C GLU A 47 -20.51 -2.35 2.99
N ILE A 48 -19.88 -2.29 1.81
CA ILE A 48 -20.59 -2.15 0.53
C ILE A 48 -21.47 -3.38 0.26
N HIS A 49 -20.98 -4.60 0.53
CA HIS A 49 -21.76 -5.82 0.33
C HIS A 49 -22.97 -5.91 1.27
N GLN A 50 -22.81 -5.55 2.55
CA GLN A 50 -23.93 -5.52 3.49
C GLN A 50 -24.96 -4.45 3.11
N GLN A 51 -24.51 -3.26 2.71
CA GLN A 51 -25.42 -2.21 2.30
C GLN A 51 -26.21 -2.59 1.04
N GLN A 52 -25.58 -3.29 0.10
CA GLN A 52 -26.24 -3.80 -1.10
C GLN A 52 -27.26 -4.91 -0.79
N GLU A 53 -26.98 -5.81 0.17
CA GLU A 53 -27.96 -6.80 0.64
C GLU A 53 -29.17 -6.13 1.30
N ILE A 54 -28.93 -5.15 2.19
CA ILE A 54 -30.00 -4.42 2.89
C ILE A 54 -30.89 -3.68 1.87
N LEU A 55 -30.29 -3.01 0.89
CA LEU A 55 -31.03 -2.33 -0.18
C LEU A 55 -31.79 -3.33 -1.07
N SER A 56 -31.19 -4.47 -1.41
CA SER A 56 -31.86 -5.50 -2.22
C SER A 56 -33.06 -6.11 -1.49
N SER A 57 -32.92 -6.38 -0.18
CA SER A 57 -33.99 -6.87 0.68
C SER A 57 -35.14 -5.86 0.82
N ALA A 58 -34.82 -4.58 1.04
CA ALA A 58 -35.82 -3.51 1.12
C ALA A 58 -36.57 -3.31 -0.21
N ASN A 59 -35.88 -3.43 -1.33
CA ASN A 59 -36.49 -3.37 -2.67
C ASN A 59 -37.35 -4.61 -2.97
N ALA A 60 -37.03 -5.78 -2.41
CA ALA A 60 -37.87 -6.99 -2.55
C ALA A 60 -39.16 -6.89 -1.71
N ALA A 61 -39.08 -6.34 -0.50
CA ALA A 61 -40.23 -6.14 0.38
C ALA A 61 -41.24 -5.10 -0.12
N THR A 62 -40.81 -4.21 -1.02
CA THR A 62 -41.65 -3.12 -1.56
C THR A 62 -42.20 -3.40 -2.96
N LYS A 63 -41.85 -4.54 -3.59
CA LYS A 63 -42.44 -4.92 -4.89
C LYS A 63 -43.89 -5.38 -4.70
N PRO A 64 -44.88 -4.67 -5.26
CA PRO A 64 -46.26 -5.14 -5.22
C PRO A 64 -46.38 -6.40 -6.07
N ILE A 65 -46.85 -7.48 -5.44
CA ILE A 65 -47.21 -8.74 -6.11
C ILE A 65 -48.42 -8.41 -7.00
N LYS A 66 -48.24 -8.54 -8.32
CA LYS A 66 -49.28 -8.30 -9.33
C LYS A 66 -50.15 -9.53 -9.54
#